data_AF-A0A5S3XL70-F1
#
_entry.id   AF-A0A5S3XL70-F1
#
_cell.length_a   1.000
_cell.length_b   1.000
_cell.length_c   1.000
_cell.angle_alpha   90.00
_cell.angle_beta   90.00
_cell.angle_gamma   90.00
#
_symmetry.space_group_name_H-M   'P 1'
#
loop_
_entity.id
_entity.type
_entity.pdbx_description
1 polymer ?
#
loop_
_entity_poly.entity_id
_entity_poly.type
_entity_poly.pdbx_seq_one_letter_code
_entity_poly.pdbx_strand_id
1 'polypeptide(L)'
;MKQDIQKATKLFWDVRKTKGVRSGKTLDGFRDVIQSAVESSGLENISIYVGKNDSQLPGYFRPHKSWDVVILSDNKLVAAIELKSQVGSIGNNFNNRTEEVLGSGIDLFTAVQEEAFGDDAEVFRGYLILVEDSEQTRKSAKVNMSHFQVMPGFLKDETERSAHQRNKKGVYPPIAGVSYLKRYDMLCKRLVLKNLYTAAGLVLLDMENKGDYRDYTSQTSIETFLQKLKNHCDLLATYK
;
A
#
# COMPACT_ATOMS: atom_id res chain seq x y z
N MET A 1 -7.96 16.22 8.83
CA MET A 1 -7.09 15.36 7.98
C MET A 1 -5.63 15.35 8.44
N LYS A 2 -4.80 16.40 8.25
CA LYS A 2 -3.37 16.37 8.65
C LYS A 2 -3.16 16.03 10.14
N GLN A 3 -3.91 16.69 11.03
CA GLN A 3 -3.83 16.44 12.47
C GLN A 3 -4.26 15.00 12.85
N ASP A 4 -5.21 14.43 12.12
CA ASP A 4 -5.71 13.07 12.38
C ASP A 4 -4.68 12.03 11.94
N ILE A 5 -3.97 12.27 10.83
CA ILE A 5 -2.84 11.45 10.41
C ILE A 5 -1.72 11.53 11.46
N GLN A 6 -1.40 12.71 12.00
CA GLN A 6 -0.39 12.84 13.07
C GLN A 6 -0.78 12.06 14.34
N LYS A 7 -2.07 12.11 14.72
CA LYS A 7 -2.60 11.30 15.83
C LYS A 7 -2.50 9.81 15.54
N ALA A 8 -2.81 9.38 14.31
CA ALA A 8 -2.70 7.99 13.88
C ALA A 8 -1.25 7.49 13.89
N THR A 9 -0.28 8.30 13.45
CA THR A 9 1.16 8.01 13.52
C THR A 9 1.62 7.85 14.97
N LYS A 10 1.18 8.76 15.86
CA LYS A 10 1.50 8.66 17.29
C LYS A 10 0.94 7.37 17.90
N LEU A 11 -0.32 7.07 17.61
CA LEU A 11 -0.98 5.85 18.06
C LEU A 11 -0.27 4.59 17.55
N PHE A 12 0.17 4.57 16.29
CA PHE A 12 0.93 3.46 15.71
C PHE A 12 2.16 3.12 16.56
N TRP A 13 2.96 4.12 16.91
CA TRP A 13 4.17 3.92 17.71
C TRP A 13 3.87 3.57 19.16
N ASP A 14 2.85 4.18 19.77
CA ASP A 14 2.48 3.92 21.16
C ASP A 14 1.93 2.49 21.33
N VAL A 15 1.05 2.03 20.43
CA VAL A 15 0.56 0.64 20.42
C VAL A 15 1.71 -0.33 20.18
N ARG A 16 2.61 -0.02 19.24
CA ARG A 16 3.78 -0.88 18.96
C ARG A 16 4.68 -1.04 20.18
N LYS A 17 4.92 0.04 20.93
CA LYS A 17 5.73 0.01 22.17
C LYS A 17 5.05 -0.74 23.31
N THR A 18 3.74 -0.59 23.47
CA THR A 18 3.00 -1.09 24.66
C THR A 18 2.42 -2.49 24.46
N LYS A 19 1.82 -2.77 23.30
CA LYS A 19 1.10 -4.02 23.00
C LYS A 19 1.82 -4.91 21.98
N GLY A 20 2.86 -4.38 21.32
CA GLY A 20 3.59 -5.07 20.28
C GLY A 20 2.80 -5.24 18.98
N VAL A 21 3.51 -5.69 17.93
CA VAL A 21 2.97 -5.86 16.58
C VAL A 21 1.88 -6.93 16.52
N ARG A 22 2.02 -7.99 17.32
CA ARG A 22 1.11 -9.15 17.33
C ARG A 22 -0.30 -8.81 17.83
N SER A 23 -0.48 -7.64 18.45
CA SER A 23 -1.81 -7.16 18.83
C SER A 23 -2.73 -6.95 17.62
N GLY A 24 -2.17 -6.69 16.42
CA GLY A 24 -2.95 -6.37 15.21
C GLY A 24 -3.65 -5.00 15.27
N LYS A 25 -3.31 -4.18 16.27
CA LYS A 25 -3.96 -2.88 16.57
C LYS A 25 -3.13 -1.67 16.16
N THR A 26 -1.92 -1.87 15.62
CA THR A 26 -1.01 -0.76 15.29
C THR A 26 -1.54 0.14 14.18
N LEU A 27 -2.43 -0.38 13.32
CA LEU A 27 -2.97 0.34 12.16
C LEU A 27 -4.36 0.92 12.38
N ASP A 28 -4.96 0.77 13.57
CA ASP A 28 -6.33 1.18 13.84
C ASP A 28 -6.54 2.68 13.59
N GLY A 29 -5.61 3.54 14.04
CA GLY A 29 -5.72 4.99 13.78
C GLY A 29 -5.74 5.35 12.29
N PHE A 30 -5.09 4.56 11.43
CA PHE A 30 -5.13 4.79 9.98
C PHE A 30 -6.43 4.26 9.35
N ARG A 31 -7.05 3.22 9.93
CA ARG A 31 -8.40 2.81 9.56
C ARG A 31 -9.40 3.92 9.91
N ASP A 32 -9.24 4.58 11.05
CA ASP A 32 -10.12 5.68 11.47
C ASP A 32 -9.99 6.88 10.52
N VAL A 33 -8.76 7.24 10.11
CA VAL A 33 -8.54 8.32 9.11
C VAL A 33 -9.23 8.01 7.77
N ILE A 34 -9.20 6.75 7.32
CA ILE A 34 -9.88 6.30 6.11
C ILE A 34 -11.40 6.39 6.27
N GLN A 35 -11.93 5.93 7.40
CA GLN A 35 -13.36 6.03 7.72
C GLN A 35 -13.84 7.48 7.69
N SER A 36 -13.14 8.40 8.36
CA SER A 36 -13.50 9.82 8.36
C SER A 36 -13.46 10.45 6.97
N ALA A 37 -12.56 10.00 6.07
CA ALA A 37 -12.53 10.48 4.69
C ALA A 37 -13.78 10.05 3.89
N VAL A 38 -14.33 8.88 4.21
CA VAL A 38 -15.53 8.32 3.56
C VAL A 38 -16.79 8.92 4.16
N GLU A 39 -16.88 9.06 5.48
CA GLU A 39 -18.00 9.70 6.18
C GLU A 39 -18.16 11.19 5.83
N SER A 40 -17.07 11.85 5.43
CA SER A 40 -17.10 13.24 4.94
C SER A 40 -17.36 13.36 3.43
N SER A 41 -17.60 12.24 2.74
CA SER A 41 -18.04 12.24 1.34
C SER A 41 -19.56 12.44 1.23
N GLY A 42 -20.05 12.64 0.01
CA GLY A 42 -21.48 12.71 -0.28
C GLY A 42 -22.23 11.37 -0.24
N LEU A 43 -21.56 10.25 0.07
CA LEU A 43 -22.21 8.94 0.12
C LEU A 43 -23.25 8.85 1.24
N GLU A 44 -24.39 8.25 0.92
CA GLU A 44 -25.45 7.94 1.88
C GLU A 44 -25.51 6.43 2.15
N ASN A 45 -26.19 6.03 3.24
CA ASN A 45 -26.38 4.63 3.63
C ASN A 45 -25.07 3.81 3.67
N ILE A 46 -24.02 4.45 4.20
CA ILE A 46 -22.68 3.88 4.28
C ILE A 46 -22.65 2.82 5.38
N SER A 47 -22.11 1.64 5.06
CA SER A 47 -21.70 0.64 6.04
C SER A 47 -20.20 0.39 5.91
N ILE A 48 -19.45 0.58 7.00
CA ILE A 48 -18.00 0.36 7.03
C ILE A 48 -17.71 -0.86 7.90
N TYR A 49 -17.12 -1.89 7.29
CA TYR A 49 -16.73 -3.12 7.96
C TYR A 49 -15.23 -3.17 8.17
N VAL A 50 -14.82 -3.44 9.41
CA VAL A 50 -13.43 -3.60 9.81
C VAL A 50 -13.26 -4.89 10.60
N GLY A 51 -12.18 -5.61 10.36
CA GLY A 51 -11.84 -6.83 11.10
C GLY A 51 -12.24 -8.14 10.41
N LYS A 52 -11.63 -9.22 10.86
CA LYS A 52 -11.54 -10.49 10.10
C LYS A 52 -12.87 -11.18 9.79
N ASN A 53 -13.90 -10.92 10.59
CA ASN A 53 -15.17 -11.65 10.54
C ASN A 53 -16.23 -10.99 9.66
N ASP A 54 -16.06 -9.70 9.33
CA ASP A 54 -17.09 -8.91 8.66
C ASP A 54 -16.58 -8.23 7.37
N SER A 55 -15.30 -8.37 7.05
CA SER A 55 -14.64 -7.72 5.90
C SER A 55 -14.22 -8.71 4.79
N GLN A 56 -14.84 -9.89 4.74
CA GLN A 56 -14.57 -10.89 3.71
C GLN A 56 -15.23 -10.48 2.40
N LEU A 57 -14.43 -10.50 1.33
CA LEU A 57 -14.93 -10.37 -0.03
C LEU A 57 -14.60 -11.66 -0.81
N PRO A 58 -15.47 -12.09 -1.73
CA PRO A 58 -15.15 -13.11 -2.72
C PRO A 58 -13.82 -12.80 -3.42
N GLY A 59 -13.02 -13.85 -3.62
CA GLY A 59 -11.85 -13.82 -4.50
C GLY A 59 -12.13 -14.63 -5.74
N TYR A 60 -11.33 -14.42 -6.78
CA TYR A 60 -11.38 -15.24 -7.99
C TYR A 60 -10.52 -16.50 -7.86
N PHE A 61 -9.30 -16.36 -7.34
CA PHE A 61 -8.33 -17.46 -7.23
C PHE A 61 -8.45 -18.21 -5.90
N ARG A 62 -9.30 -17.73 -4.99
CA ARG A 62 -9.59 -18.35 -3.69
C ARG A 62 -11.01 -17.99 -3.25
N PRO A 63 -11.63 -18.76 -2.33
CA PRO A 63 -13.02 -18.52 -1.95
C PRO A 63 -13.30 -17.11 -1.42
N HIS A 64 -12.39 -16.54 -0.63
CA HIS A 64 -12.51 -15.19 -0.10
C HIS A 64 -11.19 -14.65 0.45
N LYS A 65 -11.16 -13.34 0.71
CA LYS A 65 -10.14 -12.63 1.49
C LYS A 65 -10.81 -11.69 2.48
N SER A 66 -10.33 -11.67 3.73
CA SER A 66 -10.60 -10.56 4.65
C SER A 66 -9.71 -9.35 4.32
N TRP A 67 -10.33 -8.19 4.11
CA TRP A 67 -9.68 -6.90 3.88
C TRP A 67 -9.59 -6.10 5.18
N ASP A 68 -8.72 -5.08 5.25
CA ASP A 68 -8.63 -4.26 6.47
C ASP A 68 -9.81 -3.31 6.64
N VAL A 69 -10.34 -2.80 5.53
CA VAL A 69 -11.54 -1.95 5.47
C VAL A 69 -12.35 -2.35 4.23
N VAL A 70 -13.65 -2.60 4.43
CA VAL A 70 -14.64 -2.77 3.36
C VAL A 70 -15.72 -1.71 3.55
N ILE A 71 -16.11 -1.04 2.47
CA ILE A 71 -17.12 0.01 2.49
C ILE A 71 -18.22 -0.37 1.52
N LEU A 72 -19.45 -0.39 2.02
CA LEU A 72 -20.66 -0.54 1.22
C LEU A 72 -21.47 0.76 1.25
N SER A 73 -22.23 1.02 0.18
CA SER A 73 -23.31 2.00 0.14
C SER A 73 -24.50 1.36 -0.56
N ASP A 74 -25.68 1.40 0.07
CA ASP A 74 -26.89 0.72 -0.44
C ASP A 74 -26.65 -0.77 -0.80
N ASN A 75 -25.89 -1.47 0.05
CA ASN A 75 -25.44 -2.86 -0.12
C ASN A 75 -24.54 -3.14 -1.35
N LYS A 76 -24.12 -2.11 -2.10
CA LYS A 76 -23.13 -2.22 -3.18
C LYS A 76 -21.71 -2.00 -2.65
N LEU A 77 -20.75 -2.75 -3.17
CA LEU A 77 -19.35 -2.62 -2.80
C LEU A 77 -18.75 -1.32 -3.38
N VAL A 78 -18.36 -0.41 -2.49
CA VAL A 78 -17.74 0.87 -2.85
C VAL A 78 -16.22 0.78 -2.80
N ALA A 79 -15.67 0.19 -1.74
CA ALA A 79 -14.21 0.14 -1.57
C ALA A 79 -13.75 -1.09 -0.78
N ALA A 80 -12.55 -1.56 -1.13
CA ALA A 80 -11.81 -2.57 -0.39
C ALA A 80 -10.37 -2.09 -0.22
N ILE A 81 -9.91 -1.97 1.02
CA ILE A 81 -8.61 -1.35 1.34
C ILE A 81 -7.80 -2.27 2.24
N GLU A 82 -6.54 -2.49 1.85
CA GLU A 82 -5.56 -3.24 2.62
C GLU A 82 -4.53 -2.26 3.23
N LEU A 83 -4.27 -2.41 4.53
CA LEU A 83 -3.28 -1.64 5.26
C LEU A 83 -2.15 -2.56 5.72
N LYS A 84 -0.91 -2.15 5.47
CA LYS A 84 0.27 -2.87 5.93
C LYS A 84 1.23 -1.94 6.63
N SER A 85 2.12 -2.52 7.43
CA SER A 85 3.28 -1.81 7.93
C SER A 85 4.56 -2.63 7.82
N GLN A 86 5.70 -1.92 7.81
CA GLN A 86 7.04 -2.49 7.81
C GLN A 86 7.98 -1.64 8.67
N VAL A 87 8.42 -2.20 9.79
CA VAL A 87 9.37 -1.58 10.72
C VAL A 87 10.37 -2.67 11.12
N GLY A 88 11.67 -2.40 10.93
CA GLY A 88 12.73 -3.40 11.03
C GLY A 88 12.63 -4.52 9.97
N SER A 89 13.69 -5.34 9.86
CA SER A 89 13.78 -6.51 8.95
C SER A 89 13.36 -6.25 7.50
N ILE A 90 13.62 -5.04 6.98
CA ILE A 90 13.14 -4.58 5.66
C ILE A 90 13.56 -5.52 4.52
N GLY A 91 14.81 -5.98 4.52
CA GLY A 91 15.35 -6.85 3.47
C GLY A 91 14.70 -8.23 3.41
N ASN A 92 14.21 -8.74 4.54
CA ASN A 92 13.58 -10.05 4.62
C ASN A 92 12.09 -10.01 4.25
N ASN A 93 11.46 -8.83 4.28
CA ASN A 93 10.00 -8.72 4.17
C ASN A 93 9.53 -7.96 2.91
N PHE A 94 10.40 -7.18 2.26
CA PHE A 94 10.00 -6.42 1.06
C PHE A 94 9.39 -7.32 -0.02
N ASN A 95 10.04 -8.46 -0.32
CA ASN A 95 9.55 -9.38 -1.36
C ASN A 95 8.23 -10.02 -0.96
N ASN A 96 8.11 -10.54 0.27
CA ASN A 96 6.86 -11.11 0.78
C ASN A 96 5.71 -10.10 0.68
N ARG A 97 5.96 -8.83 1.06
CA ARG A 97 4.96 -7.77 0.97
C ARG A 97 4.56 -7.47 -0.47
N THR A 98 5.53 -7.55 -1.40
CA THR A 98 5.29 -7.37 -2.83
C THR A 98 4.41 -8.49 -3.38
N GLU A 99 4.68 -9.75 -3.03
CA GLU A 99 3.87 -10.89 -3.45
C GLU A 99 2.44 -10.83 -2.88
N GLU A 100 2.29 -10.52 -1.59
CA GLU A 100 0.98 -10.39 -0.94
C GLU A 100 0.08 -9.34 -1.59
N VAL A 101 0.64 -8.16 -1.89
CA VAL A 101 -0.13 -7.05 -2.48
C VAL A 101 -0.44 -7.31 -3.95
N LEU A 102 0.48 -7.93 -4.71
CA LEU A 102 0.20 -8.34 -6.08
C LEU A 102 -0.90 -9.40 -6.13
N GLY A 103 -0.80 -10.44 -5.29
CA GLY A 103 -1.80 -11.50 -5.22
C GLY A 103 -3.17 -10.97 -4.81
N SER A 104 -3.25 -10.13 -3.78
CA SER A 104 -4.53 -9.54 -3.34
C SER A 104 -5.14 -8.60 -4.38
N GLY A 105 -4.31 -7.79 -5.05
CA GLY A 105 -4.75 -6.88 -6.10
C GLY A 105 -5.29 -7.60 -7.32
N ILE A 106 -4.57 -8.62 -7.82
CA ILE A 106 -5.01 -9.43 -8.96
C ILE A 106 -6.30 -10.18 -8.61
N ASP A 107 -6.39 -10.78 -7.43
CA ASP A 107 -7.54 -11.57 -7.00
C ASP A 107 -8.84 -10.75 -6.94
N LEU A 108 -8.81 -9.56 -6.33
CA LEU A 108 -9.97 -8.67 -6.30
C LEU A 108 -10.25 -8.03 -7.66
N PHE A 109 -9.20 -7.66 -8.41
CA PHE A 109 -9.36 -7.11 -9.75
C PHE A 109 -10.13 -8.10 -10.64
N THR A 110 -9.71 -9.37 -10.68
CA THR A 110 -10.39 -10.40 -11.47
C THR A 110 -11.79 -10.68 -10.93
N ALA A 111 -12.00 -10.74 -9.61
CA ALA A 111 -13.33 -10.95 -9.05
C ALA A 111 -14.33 -9.85 -9.48
N VAL A 112 -13.89 -8.59 -9.57
CA VAL A 112 -14.71 -7.49 -10.11
C VAL A 112 -15.00 -7.68 -11.60
N GLN A 113 -14.01 -8.12 -12.40
CA GLN A 113 -14.21 -8.39 -13.84
C GLN A 113 -15.18 -9.54 -14.10
N GLU A 114 -15.29 -10.46 -13.14
CA GLU A 114 -16.16 -11.64 -13.20
C GLU A 114 -17.49 -11.38 -12.47
N GLU A 115 -17.85 -10.11 -12.31
CA GLU A 115 -19.16 -9.64 -11.83
C GLU A 115 -19.54 -10.14 -10.43
N ALA A 116 -18.56 -10.54 -9.60
CA ALA A 116 -18.80 -11.08 -8.26
C ALA A 116 -19.49 -10.07 -7.31
N PHE A 117 -19.53 -8.79 -7.70
CA PHE A 117 -20.10 -7.68 -6.93
C PHE A 117 -21.22 -6.94 -7.69
N GLY A 118 -21.72 -7.51 -8.78
CA GLY A 118 -22.61 -6.84 -9.73
C GLY A 118 -21.87 -6.43 -11.02
N ASP A 119 -22.63 -6.26 -12.09
CA ASP A 119 -22.18 -5.91 -13.44
C ASP A 119 -21.70 -4.46 -13.56
N ASP A 120 -22.18 -3.57 -12.68
CA ASP A 120 -21.83 -2.14 -12.60
C ASP A 120 -20.86 -1.79 -11.45
N ALA A 121 -20.18 -2.79 -10.87
CA ALA A 121 -19.39 -2.61 -9.65
C ALA A 121 -18.13 -1.74 -9.85
N GLU A 122 -18.23 -0.46 -9.50
CA GLU A 122 -17.10 0.47 -9.46
C GLU A 122 -16.39 0.46 -8.09
N VAL A 123 -15.51 -0.52 -7.90
CA VAL A 123 -14.81 -0.73 -6.61
C VAL A 123 -13.52 0.08 -6.52
N PHE A 124 -13.40 0.91 -5.48
CA PHE A 124 -12.12 1.50 -5.09
C PHE A 124 -11.22 0.46 -4.44
N ARG A 125 -10.14 0.09 -5.14
CA ARG A 125 -9.13 -0.85 -4.64
C ARG A 125 -7.98 -0.07 -4.01
N GLY A 126 -7.87 -0.08 -2.69
CA GLY A 126 -6.89 0.71 -1.94
C GLY A 126 -5.76 -0.12 -1.33
N TYR A 127 -4.53 0.40 -1.37
CA TYR A 127 -3.39 -0.13 -0.62
C TYR A 127 -2.65 0.99 0.13
N LEU A 128 -2.48 0.86 1.44
CA LEU A 128 -1.71 1.81 2.23
C LEU A 128 -0.61 1.07 3.00
N ILE A 129 0.65 1.42 2.75
CA ILE A 129 1.81 0.84 3.43
C ILE A 129 2.52 1.91 4.27
N LEU A 130 2.70 1.61 5.55
CA LEU A 130 3.47 2.42 6.48
C LEU A 130 4.87 1.82 6.62
N VAL A 131 5.92 2.59 6.34
CA VAL A 131 7.30 2.11 6.42
C VAL A 131 8.09 2.98 7.39
N GLU A 132 8.83 2.34 8.29
CA GLU A 132 9.80 3.03 9.14
C GLU A 132 10.80 3.81 8.31
N ASP A 133 10.98 5.06 8.70
CA ASP A 133 11.98 5.93 8.11
C ASP A 133 13.28 5.87 8.91
N SER A 134 14.19 4.98 8.49
CA SER A 134 15.46 4.74 9.18
C SER A 134 16.62 4.75 8.20
N GLU A 135 17.85 4.82 8.72
CA GLU A 135 19.04 4.65 7.90
C GLU A 135 18.99 3.36 7.07
N GLN A 136 18.46 2.27 7.65
CA GLN A 136 18.34 0.99 6.97
C GLN A 136 17.41 1.04 5.76
N THR A 137 16.27 1.73 5.86
CA THR A 137 15.31 1.84 4.75
C THR A 137 15.74 2.85 3.70
N ARG A 138 16.50 3.88 4.10
CA ARG A 138 17.11 4.88 3.21
C ARG A 138 18.35 4.40 2.47
N LYS A 139 19.10 3.43 3.01
CA LYS A 139 20.34 2.93 2.42
C LYS A 139 20.09 2.18 1.10
N SER A 140 20.99 2.37 0.14
CA SER A 140 21.04 1.59 -1.09
C SER A 140 21.19 0.10 -0.81
N ALA A 141 20.33 -0.71 -1.43
CA ALA A 141 20.38 -2.16 -1.30
C ALA A 141 21.20 -2.77 -2.45
N LYS A 142 22.15 -3.64 -2.12
CA LYS A 142 22.96 -4.37 -3.09
C LYS A 142 22.07 -5.27 -3.95
N VAL A 143 22.29 -5.25 -5.27
CA VAL A 143 21.60 -6.13 -6.23
C VAL A 143 22.59 -7.19 -6.71
N ASN A 144 22.20 -8.46 -6.60
CA ASN A 144 22.97 -9.60 -7.08
C ASN A 144 22.15 -10.31 -8.18
N MET A 145 22.52 -10.14 -9.44
CA MET A 145 21.87 -10.79 -10.58
C MET A 145 22.92 -11.30 -11.56
N SER A 146 23.47 -12.49 -11.32
CA SER A 146 24.65 -12.98 -12.04
C SER A 146 24.43 -13.18 -13.55
N HIS A 147 23.22 -13.49 -13.98
CA HIS A 147 22.96 -13.92 -15.35
C HIS A 147 22.24 -12.90 -16.22
N PHE A 148 21.63 -11.87 -15.61
CA PHE A 148 20.86 -10.85 -16.32
C PHE A 148 21.10 -9.50 -15.67
N GLN A 149 21.07 -8.43 -16.47
CA GLN A 149 21.05 -7.09 -15.89
C GLN A 149 19.77 -6.90 -15.09
N VAL A 150 19.87 -6.18 -13.97
CA VAL A 150 18.69 -5.74 -13.24
C VAL A 150 17.83 -4.83 -14.12
N MET A 151 16.52 -4.87 -13.98
CA MET A 151 15.62 -4.00 -14.76
C MET A 151 15.93 -2.50 -14.57
N PRO A 152 15.64 -1.64 -15.57
CA PRO A 152 15.68 -0.18 -15.44
C PRO A 152 14.90 0.36 -14.23
N GLY A 153 15.49 1.35 -13.58
CA GLY A 153 14.96 2.06 -12.40
C GLY A 153 15.36 1.45 -11.06
N PHE A 154 16.11 0.34 -11.04
CA PHE A 154 16.53 -0.34 -9.81
C PHE A 154 18.00 -0.11 -9.44
N LEU A 155 18.81 0.52 -10.30
CA LEU A 155 20.18 0.92 -9.97
C LEU A 155 20.16 2.21 -9.13
N LYS A 156 21.14 2.34 -8.24
CA LYS A 156 21.36 3.60 -7.51
C LYS A 156 21.65 4.75 -8.49
N ASP A 157 22.45 4.45 -9.50
CA ASP A 157 22.76 5.32 -10.63
C ASP A 157 22.50 4.56 -11.93
N GLU A 158 21.50 4.99 -12.69
CA GLU A 158 21.15 4.36 -13.97
C GLU A 158 22.14 4.70 -15.09
N THR A 159 22.99 5.72 -14.93
CA THR A 159 24.04 6.03 -15.91
C THR A 159 25.13 4.96 -15.95
N GLU A 160 25.31 4.20 -14.86
CA GLU A 160 26.25 3.08 -14.78
C GLU A 160 25.78 1.85 -15.55
N ARG A 161 24.51 1.78 -15.99
CA ARG A 161 23.91 0.59 -16.63
C ARG A 161 24.67 0.11 -17.85
N SER A 162 25.06 1.03 -18.73
CA SER A 162 25.77 0.69 -19.98
C SER A 162 27.16 0.14 -19.70
N ALA A 163 27.83 0.64 -18.66
CA ALA A 163 29.13 0.17 -18.20
C ALA A 163 29.05 -1.14 -17.39
N HIS A 164 27.86 -1.46 -16.86
CA HIS A 164 27.62 -2.67 -16.07
C HIS A 164 27.54 -3.93 -16.95
N GLN A 165 28.71 -4.45 -17.31
CA GLN A 165 28.89 -5.62 -18.18
C GLN A 165 29.30 -6.87 -17.40
N ARG A 166 29.21 -8.04 -18.07
CA ARG A 166 29.69 -9.30 -17.51
C ARG A 166 31.21 -9.25 -17.30
N ASN A 167 31.67 -9.80 -16.18
CA ASN A 167 33.10 -9.93 -15.88
C ASN A 167 33.72 -11.13 -16.63
N LYS A 168 35.02 -11.38 -16.40
CA LYS A 168 35.76 -12.52 -17.00
C LYS A 168 35.15 -13.90 -16.74
N LYS A 169 34.30 -14.05 -15.71
CA LYS A 169 33.56 -15.30 -15.39
C LYS A 169 32.21 -15.39 -16.10
N GLY A 170 31.89 -14.46 -17.00
CA GLY A 170 30.62 -14.43 -17.72
C GLY A 170 29.42 -14.02 -16.86
N VAL A 171 29.63 -13.40 -15.70
CA VAL A 171 28.54 -12.97 -14.80
C VAL A 171 28.54 -11.46 -14.56
N TYR A 172 27.37 -10.88 -14.35
CA TYR A 172 27.28 -9.50 -13.87
C TYR A 172 27.76 -9.43 -12.41
N PRO A 173 28.70 -8.52 -12.08
CA PRO A 173 29.10 -8.31 -10.70
C PRO A 173 27.95 -7.72 -9.89
N PRO A 174 27.98 -7.79 -8.55
CA PRO A 174 27.02 -7.04 -7.75
C PRO A 174 27.12 -5.53 -7.96
N ILE A 175 25.98 -4.83 -7.92
CA ILE A 175 25.90 -3.37 -8.11
C ILE A 175 24.99 -2.73 -7.06
N ALA A 176 25.21 -1.46 -6.76
CA ALA A 176 24.37 -0.69 -5.85
C ALA A 176 22.99 -0.45 -6.48
N GLY A 177 21.93 -0.89 -5.80
CA GLY A 177 20.56 -0.59 -6.19
C GLY A 177 19.97 0.59 -5.44
N VAL A 178 18.75 0.96 -5.84
CA VAL A 178 17.93 1.94 -5.12
C VAL A 178 17.61 1.47 -3.69
N SER A 179 17.28 2.42 -2.82
CA SER A 179 16.90 2.17 -1.42
C SER A 179 15.57 1.42 -1.30
N TYR A 180 15.30 0.82 -0.14
CA TYR A 180 14.02 0.15 0.09
C TYR A 180 12.83 1.11 0.04
N LEU A 181 12.99 2.34 0.54
CA LEU A 181 11.94 3.37 0.42
C LEU A 181 11.60 3.64 -1.06
N LYS A 182 12.62 3.77 -1.92
CA LYS A 182 12.40 3.93 -3.37
C LYS A 182 11.68 2.71 -3.97
N ARG A 183 12.00 1.49 -3.51
CA ARG A 183 11.34 0.27 -3.98
C ARG A 183 9.86 0.23 -3.61
N TYR A 184 9.49 0.66 -2.40
CA TYR A 184 8.07 0.78 -2.01
C TYR A 184 7.33 1.85 -2.80
N ASP A 185 7.95 3.00 -3.03
CA ASP A 185 7.37 4.07 -3.88
C ASP A 185 7.14 3.55 -5.30
N MET A 186 8.13 2.88 -5.88
CA MET A 186 8.02 2.23 -7.19
C MET A 186 6.93 1.15 -7.21
N LEU A 187 6.82 0.34 -6.16
CA LEU A 187 5.77 -0.68 -6.03
C LEU A 187 4.39 -0.02 -6.04
N CYS A 188 4.14 0.97 -5.19
CA CYS A 188 2.85 1.67 -5.13
C CYS A 188 2.48 2.29 -6.49
N LYS A 189 3.43 2.97 -7.14
CA LYS A 189 3.22 3.55 -8.47
C LYS A 189 2.89 2.49 -9.52
N ARG A 190 3.59 1.36 -9.50
CA ARG A 190 3.37 0.27 -10.46
C ARG A 190 2.04 -0.46 -10.22
N LEU A 191 1.62 -0.62 -8.97
CA LEU A 191 0.31 -1.20 -8.63
C LEU A 191 -0.84 -0.39 -9.24
N VAL A 192 -0.76 0.95 -9.14
CA VAL A 192 -1.73 1.86 -9.76
C VAL A 192 -1.60 1.87 -11.28
N LEU A 193 -0.38 1.95 -11.81
CA LEU A 193 -0.12 1.93 -13.26
C LEU A 193 -0.64 0.65 -13.93
N LYS A 194 -0.63 -0.48 -13.22
CA LYS A 194 -1.14 -1.77 -13.69
C LYS A 194 -2.63 -1.98 -13.40
N ASN A 195 -3.34 -0.96 -12.91
CA ASN A 195 -4.76 -0.98 -12.58
C ASN A 195 -5.16 -2.03 -11.52
N LEU A 196 -4.19 -2.60 -10.79
CA LEU A 196 -4.46 -3.53 -9.70
C LEU A 196 -5.08 -2.80 -8.49
N TYR A 197 -4.73 -1.52 -8.33
CA TYR A 197 -5.23 -0.65 -7.29
C TYR A 197 -5.62 0.71 -7.87
N THR A 198 -6.74 1.27 -7.42
CA THR A 198 -7.18 2.63 -7.75
C THR A 198 -6.24 3.67 -7.12
N ALA A 199 -5.78 3.39 -5.90
CA ALA A 199 -4.77 4.19 -5.22
C ALA A 199 -3.86 3.33 -4.35
N ALA A 200 -2.58 3.71 -4.29
CA ALA A 200 -1.61 3.14 -3.38
C ALA A 200 -0.82 4.26 -2.68
N GLY A 201 -0.75 4.22 -1.35
CA GLY A 201 -0.06 5.21 -0.52
C GLY A 201 1.13 4.63 0.24
N LEU A 202 2.20 5.41 0.35
CA LEU A 202 3.40 5.11 1.13
C LEU A 202 3.61 6.20 2.19
N VAL A 203 3.44 5.83 3.46
CA VAL A 203 3.65 6.72 4.60
C VAL A 203 4.98 6.38 5.26
N LEU A 204 5.88 7.35 5.36
CA LEU A 204 7.16 7.19 6.05
C LEU A 204 7.01 7.65 7.49
N LEU A 205 7.30 6.76 8.44
CA LEU A 205 7.09 7.00 9.87
C LEU A 205 8.41 7.31 10.57
N ASP A 206 8.46 8.42 11.31
CA ASP A 206 9.59 8.78 12.16
C ASP A 206 9.40 8.13 13.55
N MET A 207 10.40 7.35 14.00
CA MET A 207 10.37 6.69 15.32
C MET A 207 10.71 7.66 16.47
N GLU A 208 11.55 8.66 16.22
CA GLU A 208 11.99 9.65 17.21
C GLU A 208 10.87 10.66 17.45
N ASN A 209 10.32 11.20 16.35
CA ASN A 209 9.21 12.14 16.37
C ASN A 209 7.91 11.39 16.05
N LYS A 210 7.36 10.66 17.03
CA LYS A 210 6.23 9.74 16.81
C LYS A 210 4.98 10.32 16.14
N GLY A 211 4.76 11.63 16.16
CA GLY A 211 3.65 12.28 15.47
C GLY A 211 3.95 12.63 14.01
N ASP A 212 5.22 12.58 13.62
CA ASP A 212 5.70 13.01 12.34
C ASP A 212 5.67 11.86 11.33
N TYR A 213 5.26 12.22 10.13
CA TYR A 213 5.29 11.39 8.96
C TYR A 213 5.69 12.26 7.79
N ARG A 214 6.15 11.61 6.73
CA ARG A 214 6.42 12.28 5.47
C ARG A 214 6.12 11.37 4.30
N ASP A 215 5.97 11.98 3.14
CA ASP A 215 5.82 11.26 1.89
C ASP A 215 7.18 10.99 1.27
N TYR A 216 7.25 9.91 0.49
CA TYR A 216 8.39 9.71 -0.42
C TYR A 216 8.22 10.53 -1.71
N THR A 217 7.01 10.53 -2.28
CA THR A 217 6.59 11.46 -3.34
C THR A 217 5.11 11.83 -3.16
N SER A 218 4.69 12.98 -3.68
CA SER A 218 3.29 13.44 -3.62
C SER A 218 2.31 12.47 -4.29
N GLN A 219 2.73 11.77 -5.35
CA GLN A 219 1.88 10.82 -6.07
C GLN A 219 1.42 9.65 -5.19
N THR A 220 2.23 9.25 -4.22
CA THR A 220 1.95 8.15 -3.29
C THR A 220 1.73 8.66 -1.87
N SER A 221 1.42 9.96 -1.68
CA SER A 221 1.13 10.49 -0.35
C SER A 221 -0.19 9.95 0.19
N ILE A 222 -0.31 9.95 1.52
CA ILE A 222 -1.58 9.59 2.17
C ILE A 222 -2.69 10.60 1.85
N GLU A 223 -2.36 11.88 1.69
CA GLU A 223 -3.32 12.91 1.29
C GLU A 223 -3.86 12.64 -0.11
N THR A 224 -2.99 12.30 -1.07
CA THR A 224 -3.42 11.93 -2.43
C THR A 224 -4.27 10.66 -2.40
N PHE A 225 -3.90 9.68 -1.58
CA PHE A 225 -4.69 8.46 -1.39
C PHE A 225 -6.10 8.76 -0.87
N LEU A 226 -6.22 9.54 0.22
CA LEU A 226 -7.49 9.89 0.85
C LEU A 226 -8.34 10.77 -0.07
N GLN A 227 -7.73 11.71 -0.79
CA GLN A 227 -8.45 12.53 -1.76
C GLN A 227 -9.03 11.70 -2.91
N LYS A 228 -8.28 10.73 -3.42
CA LYS A 228 -8.78 9.80 -4.45
C LYS A 228 -9.93 8.95 -3.93
N LEU A 229 -9.83 8.45 -2.70
CA LEU A 229 -10.92 7.70 -2.06
C LEU A 229 -12.17 8.58 -1.91
N LYS A 230 -12.03 9.79 -1.37
CA LYS A 230 -13.15 10.72 -1.20
C LYS A 230 -13.79 11.07 -2.54
N ASN A 231 -12.99 11.38 -3.56
CA ASN A 231 -13.50 11.70 -4.90
C ASN A 231 -14.25 10.52 -5.52
N HIS A 232 -13.77 9.29 -5.32
CA HIS A 232 -14.47 8.07 -5.75
C HIS A 232 -15.84 7.96 -5.07
N CYS A 233 -15.89 8.15 -3.76
CA CYS A 233 -17.13 8.17 -3.00
C CYS A 233 -18.09 9.27 -3.46
N ASP A 234 -17.60 10.51 -3.61
CA ASP A 234 -18.40 11.65 -4.08
C ASP A 234 -18.95 11.40 -5.49
N LEU A 235 -18.17 10.80 -6.39
CA LEU A 235 -18.60 10.45 -7.74
C LEU A 235 -19.77 9.46 -7.71
N LEU A 236 -19.66 8.38 -6.94
CA LEU A 236 -20.72 7.39 -6.80
C LEU A 236 -22.01 7.97 -6.19
N ALA A 237 -21.88 8.99 -5.34
CA ALA A 237 -23.04 9.70 -4.81
C ALA A 237 -23.83 10.49 -5.88
N THR A 238 -23.19 10.85 -7.01
CA THR A 238 -23.85 11.63 -8.09
C THR A 238 -24.70 10.79 -9.05
N TYR A 239 -24.46 9.48 -9.13
CA TYR A 239 -25.15 8.57 -10.05
C TYR A 239 -26.23 7.73 -9.38
N LYS A 240 -26.60 8.05 -8.14
CA LYS A 240 -27.73 7.44 -7.42
C LYS A 240 -29.08 7.91 -7.99
#